data_AF-A0A4U8Z620-F1
#
_entry.id   AF-A0A4U8Z620-F1
#
_cell.length_a   1.000
_cell.length_b   1.000
_cell.length_c   1.000
_cell.angle_alpha   90.00
_cell.angle_beta   90.00
_cell.angle_gamma   90.00
#
_symmetry.space_group_name_H-M   'P 1'
#
loop_
_entity.id
_entity.type
_entity.pdbx_description
1 polymer ?
#
loop_
_entity_poly.entity_id
_entity_poly.type
_entity_poly.pdbx_seq_one_letter_code
_entity_poly.pdbx_strand_id
1 'polypeptide(L)'
;MSEDFCRCGRGHEWGLSRRKSFSALLGAGLASALFSAPQHASAGATMKPPLPEDEGFMRIAIAEAAKGDFPFGAAIVSEGQVIATGRNLGKTNDDPTAHAEMVAMRSLIAERRESVLKKGATLYASGEPCPMCMGAILWCGIGRIVFAASIEQLSQKIGQIMVTSEQLAKAAPFANIAITGGVLAAESIALFG
;
A
#
# COMPACT_ATOMS: atom_id res chain seq x y z
N MET A 1 42.55 -3.77 21.15
CA MET A 1 41.79 -4.61 20.20
C MET A 1 40.66 -3.73 19.70
N SER A 2 40.97 -2.84 18.74
CA SER A 2 40.79 -3.04 17.28
C SER A 2 39.31 -2.88 16.92
N GLU A 3 38.87 -1.64 16.63
CA GLU A 3 38.81 -1.04 15.28
C GLU A 3 37.94 -1.85 14.31
N ASP A 4 36.79 -1.27 13.94
CA ASP A 4 36.26 -1.28 12.56
C ASP A 4 34.99 -0.40 12.49
N PHE A 5 35.18 0.92 12.59
CA PHE A 5 34.18 1.89 12.14
C PHE A 5 34.44 2.17 10.66
N CYS A 6 33.64 1.53 9.80
CA CYS A 6 33.80 1.57 8.36
C CYS A 6 33.68 3.00 7.82
N ARG A 7 34.80 3.50 7.29
CA ARG A 7 34.97 4.73 6.55
C ARG A 7 34.39 4.56 5.15
N CYS A 8 33.40 5.37 4.79
CA CYS A 8 33.01 5.61 3.40
C CYS A 8 32.70 7.11 3.27
N GLY A 9 33.73 7.87 2.87
CA GLY A 9 33.59 9.27 2.52
C GLY A 9 33.28 9.43 1.04
N ARG A 10 32.54 10.51 0.74
CA ARG A 10 32.52 11.37 -0.46
C ARG A 10 31.21 12.17 -0.33
N GLY A 11 31.19 13.36 0.26
CA GLY A 11 31.88 14.54 -0.25
C GLY A 11 31.07 15.15 -1.39
N HIS A 12 29.90 15.71 -1.10
CA HIS A 12 29.18 16.60 -2.02
C HIS A 12 28.81 17.87 -1.25
N GLU A 13 29.75 18.82 -1.28
CA GLU A 13 29.53 20.20 -0.91
C GLU A 13 28.53 20.80 -1.90
N TRP A 14 27.36 21.20 -1.40
CA TRP A 14 26.42 22.00 -2.18
C TRP A 14 27.00 23.41 -2.36
N GLY A 15 27.78 23.58 -3.42
CA GLY A 15 28.30 24.86 -3.85
C GLY A 15 27.16 25.83 -4.18
N LEU A 16 27.00 26.84 -3.32
CA LEU A 16 26.21 28.04 -3.60
C LEU A 16 26.86 28.79 -4.77
N SER A 17 26.42 28.46 -5.99
CA SER A 17 26.84 29.17 -7.20
C SER A 17 26.23 30.58 -7.22
N ARG A 18 27.14 31.55 -7.27
CA ARG A 18 26.92 33.01 -7.41
C ARG A 18 25.83 33.34 -8.42
N ARG A 19 24.82 34.11 -7.98
CA ARG A 19 23.84 34.77 -8.86
C ARG A 19 24.59 35.73 -9.80
N LYS A 20 24.59 35.43 -11.10
CA LYS A 20 24.92 36.42 -12.14
C LYS A 20 23.67 37.27 -12.36
N SER A 21 23.75 38.55 -12.05
CA SER A 21 22.71 39.53 -12.36
C SER A 21 22.59 39.68 -13.88
N PHE A 22 21.47 39.22 -14.44
CA PHE A 22 21.05 39.60 -15.79
C PHE A 22 20.05 40.74 -15.66
N SER A 23 20.45 41.92 -16.16
CA SER A 23 19.55 43.06 -16.36
C SER A 23 18.66 42.74 -17.55
N ALA A 24 17.35 42.62 -17.33
CA ALA A 24 16.37 42.41 -18.39
C ALA A 24 15.56 43.69 -18.60
N LEU A 25 15.69 44.26 -19.79
CA LEU A 25 14.87 45.34 -20.33
C LEU A 25 13.40 44.93 -20.34
N LEU A 26 12.52 45.84 -19.89
CA LEU A 26 11.07 45.69 -19.99
C LEU A 26 10.65 45.62 -21.46
N GLY A 27 10.08 44.49 -21.85
CA GLY A 27 9.44 44.28 -23.14
C GLY A 27 8.13 43.52 -22.97
N ALA A 28 7.03 44.24 -23.21
CA ALA A 28 5.71 43.85 -23.70
C ALA A 28 5.13 42.44 -23.40
N GLY A 29 3.88 42.45 -22.91
CA GLY A 29 2.90 41.40 -23.22
C GLY A 29 2.46 40.53 -22.05
N LEU A 30 1.49 41.01 -21.27
CA LEU A 30 0.72 40.16 -20.36
C LEU A 30 -0.25 39.30 -21.17
N ALA A 31 0.25 38.22 -21.76
CA ALA A 31 -0.59 37.09 -22.15
C ALA A 31 -0.75 36.20 -20.92
N SER A 32 -1.81 36.42 -20.16
CA SER A 32 -2.25 35.53 -19.09
C SER A 32 -2.68 34.19 -19.69
N ALA A 33 -1.72 33.32 -19.95
CA ALA A 33 -2.00 31.91 -20.17
C ALA A 33 -2.50 31.35 -18.84
N LEU A 34 -3.82 31.32 -18.69
CA LEU A 34 -4.49 30.53 -17.66
C LEU A 34 -4.16 29.06 -17.94
N PHE A 35 -3.08 28.57 -17.34
CA PHE A 35 -2.88 27.14 -17.15
C PHE A 35 -4.00 26.67 -16.23
N SER A 36 -5.14 26.26 -16.80
CA SER A 36 -6.09 25.42 -16.08
C SER A 36 -5.35 24.14 -15.75
N ALA A 37 -5.03 23.94 -14.48
CA ALA A 37 -4.62 22.64 -13.97
C ALA A 37 -5.69 21.62 -14.40
N PRO A 38 -5.29 20.41 -14.85
CA PRO A 38 -6.26 19.39 -15.20
C PRO A 38 -7.16 19.14 -13.99
N GLN A 39 -8.47 19.21 -14.20
CA GLN A 39 -9.45 18.85 -13.21
C GLN A 39 -9.30 17.35 -12.95
N HIS A 40 -8.58 16.98 -11.89
CA HIS A 40 -8.54 15.61 -11.41
C HIS A 40 -9.98 15.26 -10.98
N ALA A 41 -10.60 14.31 -11.68
CA ALA A 41 -11.83 13.67 -11.23
C ALA A 41 -11.67 13.32 -9.75
N SER A 42 -12.63 13.72 -8.90
CA SER A 42 -12.46 13.68 -7.44
C SER A 42 -12.04 12.29 -7.01
N ALA A 43 -10.77 12.13 -6.63
CA ALA A 43 -10.30 10.85 -6.15
C ALA A 43 -10.91 10.61 -4.77
N GLY A 44 -11.35 9.38 -4.50
CA GLY A 44 -12.06 9.10 -3.25
C GLY A 44 -12.04 7.63 -2.85
N ALA A 45 -12.05 7.43 -1.53
CA ALA A 45 -12.34 6.15 -0.91
C ALA A 45 -13.84 5.89 -0.94
N THR A 46 -14.26 4.70 -1.38
CA THR A 46 -15.68 4.30 -1.34
C THR A 46 -15.85 2.99 -0.60
N MET A 47 -16.67 2.99 0.45
CA MET A 47 -17.07 1.76 1.12
C MET A 47 -18.06 0.99 0.25
N LYS A 48 -17.84 -0.32 0.09
CA LYS A 48 -18.65 -1.20 -0.74
C LYS A 48 -18.99 -2.49 0.03
N PRO A 49 -20.21 -3.03 -0.13
CA PRO A 49 -20.55 -4.33 0.43
C PRO A 49 -19.71 -5.44 -0.22
N PRO A 50 -19.61 -6.62 0.43
CA PRO A 50 -18.98 -7.79 -0.17
C PRO A 50 -19.67 -8.25 -1.46
N LEU A 51 -18.88 -8.82 -2.36
CA LEU A 51 -19.30 -9.50 -3.58
C LEU A 51 -19.33 -11.03 -3.37
N PRO A 52 -20.12 -11.79 -4.14
CA PRO A 52 -20.22 -13.24 -3.97
C PRO A 52 -18.88 -13.99 -4.04
N GLU A 53 -17.95 -13.54 -4.88
CA GLU A 53 -16.63 -14.14 -5.04
C GLU A 53 -15.64 -13.84 -3.90
N ASP A 54 -15.93 -12.82 -3.06
CA ASP A 54 -14.96 -12.33 -2.08
C ASP A 54 -14.57 -13.39 -1.06
N GLU A 55 -15.52 -14.24 -0.64
CA GLU A 55 -15.21 -15.33 0.29
C GLU A 55 -14.21 -16.33 -0.28
N GLY A 56 -14.32 -16.65 -1.57
CA GLY A 56 -13.43 -17.60 -2.23
C GLY A 56 -11.99 -17.12 -2.21
N PHE A 57 -11.77 -15.86 -2.57
CA PHE A 57 -10.43 -15.25 -2.53
C PHE A 57 -9.95 -14.96 -1.12
N MET A 58 -10.85 -14.60 -0.20
CA MET A 58 -10.48 -14.38 1.20
C MET A 58 -9.98 -15.66 1.87
N ARG A 59 -10.57 -16.83 1.57
CA ARG A 59 -10.07 -18.12 2.08
C ARG A 59 -8.64 -18.40 1.62
N ILE A 60 -8.24 -17.94 0.44
CA ILE A 60 -6.84 -18.05 -0.03
C ILE A 60 -5.93 -17.18 0.85
N ALA A 61 -6.32 -15.92 1.12
CA ALA A 61 -5.55 -15.05 2.01
C ALA A 61 -5.45 -15.62 3.43
N ILE A 62 -6.53 -16.18 3.98
CA ILE A 62 -6.54 -16.85 5.30
C ILE A 62 -5.65 -18.11 5.28
N ALA A 63 -5.68 -18.90 4.21
CA ALA A 63 -4.81 -20.08 4.07
C ALA A 63 -3.32 -19.70 4.02
N GLU A 64 -2.98 -18.55 3.46
CA GLU A 64 -1.61 -18.01 3.51
C GLU A 64 -1.25 -17.47 4.91
N ALA A 65 -2.21 -16.84 5.60
CA ALA A 65 -2.04 -16.38 6.97
C ALA A 65 -1.67 -17.52 7.92
N ALA A 66 -2.33 -18.68 7.78
CA ALA A 66 -2.04 -19.87 8.57
C ALA A 66 -0.61 -20.43 8.39
N LYS A 67 0.11 -20.00 7.35
CA LYS A 67 1.48 -20.43 7.05
C LYS A 67 2.53 -19.32 7.26
N GLY A 68 2.12 -18.15 7.75
CA GLY A 68 3.01 -17.00 7.96
C GLY A 68 3.72 -17.04 9.32
N ASP A 69 4.79 -16.26 9.47
CA ASP A 69 5.50 -16.08 10.75
C ASP A 69 4.63 -15.46 11.84
N PHE A 70 3.62 -14.72 11.38
CA PHE A 70 2.52 -14.15 12.13
C PHE A 70 1.24 -14.33 11.29
N PRO A 71 0.04 -14.48 11.87
CA PRO A 71 -1.16 -14.92 11.16
C PRO A 71 -1.81 -13.84 10.28
N PHE A 72 -1.03 -13.35 9.30
CA PHE A 72 -1.46 -12.44 8.25
C PHE A 72 -1.11 -13.01 6.88
N GLY A 73 -2.08 -12.95 5.99
CA GLY A 73 -1.98 -13.42 4.62
C GLY A 73 -2.73 -12.49 3.67
N ALA A 74 -2.32 -12.52 2.40
CA ALA A 74 -2.86 -11.68 1.35
C ALA A 74 -2.90 -12.42 0.00
N ALA A 75 -3.86 -12.04 -0.84
CA ALA A 75 -3.96 -12.47 -2.23
C ALA A 75 -4.29 -11.27 -3.12
N ILE A 76 -3.66 -11.19 -4.29
CA ILE A 76 -3.96 -10.17 -5.30
C ILE A 76 -4.63 -10.86 -6.47
N VAL A 77 -5.78 -10.34 -6.85
CA VAL A 77 -6.63 -10.87 -7.92
C VAL A 77 -6.78 -9.85 -9.02
N SER A 78 -6.67 -10.32 -10.27
CA SER A 78 -6.96 -9.53 -11.46
C SER A 78 -7.69 -10.42 -12.44
N GLU A 79 -8.77 -9.91 -13.06
CA GLU A 79 -9.58 -10.66 -14.03
C GLU A 79 -10.07 -12.01 -13.50
N GLY A 80 -10.43 -12.07 -12.20
CA GLY A 80 -10.89 -13.29 -11.53
C GLY A 80 -9.81 -14.33 -11.25
N GLN A 81 -8.54 -14.02 -11.52
CA GLN A 81 -7.39 -14.91 -11.29
C GLN A 81 -6.50 -14.40 -10.17
N VAL A 82 -6.05 -15.29 -9.30
CA VAL A 82 -5.01 -14.96 -8.31
C VAL A 82 -3.69 -14.80 -9.04
N ILE A 83 -3.15 -13.58 -9.04
CA ILE A 83 -1.89 -13.26 -9.72
C ILE A 83 -0.69 -13.26 -8.78
N ALA A 84 -0.93 -13.10 -7.48
CA ALA A 84 0.09 -13.21 -6.43
C ALA A 84 -0.55 -13.50 -5.07
N THR A 85 0.22 -14.12 -4.20
CA THR A 85 -0.10 -14.29 -2.78
C THR A 85 1.06 -13.79 -1.92
N GLY A 86 0.77 -13.53 -0.66
CA GLY A 86 1.76 -13.18 0.34
C GLY A 86 1.33 -13.61 1.72
N ARG A 87 2.31 -13.78 2.60
CA ARG A 87 2.11 -14.04 4.03
C ARG A 87 3.12 -13.23 4.82
N ASN A 88 2.89 -13.04 6.11
CA ASN A 88 3.89 -12.39 6.95
C ASN A 88 5.17 -13.24 6.95
N LEU A 89 6.28 -12.63 6.55
CA LEU A 89 7.62 -13.24 6.49
C LEU A 89 8.63 -12.44 7.33
N GLY A 90 8.16 -11.75 8.36
CA GLY A 90 9.00 -10.83 9.12
C GLY A 90 10.20 -11.49 9.80
N LYS A 91 10.00 -12.71 10.33
CA LYS A 91 11.08 -13.49 10.96
C LYS A 91 11.91 -14.20 9.90
N THR A 92 11.26 -14.78 8.90
CA THR A 92 11.87 -15.54 7.81
C THR A 92 12.84 -14.68 7.01
N ASN A 93 12.50 -13.41 6.77
CA ASN A 93 13.30 -12.49 5.97
C ASN A 93 14.18 -11.54 6.80
N ASP A 94 14.10 -11.60 8.13
CA ASP A 94 14.69 -10.59 9.03
C ASP A 94 14.31 -9.14 8.61
N ASP A 95 13.06 -8.97 8.19
CA ASP A 95 12.50 -7.71 7.68
C ASP A 95 11.16 -7.43 8.37
N PRO A 96 11.08 -6.53 9.36
CA PRO A 96 9.83 -6.22 10.04
C PRO A 96 8.77 -5.59 9.12
N THR A 97 9.15 -5.16 7.90
CA THR A 97 8.21 -4.64 6.89
C THR A 97 7.64 -5.72 5.97
N ALA A 98 8.06 -6.99 6.10
CA ALA A 98 7.60 -8.12 5.29
C ALA A 98 6.20 -8.60 5.70
N HIS A 99 5.25 -7.67 5.75
CA HIS A 99 3.82 -7.92 5.89
C HIS A 99 3.26 -8.61 4.65
N ALA A 100 2.15 -9.33 4.81
CA ALA A 100 1.59 -10.15 3.74
C ALA A 100 1.26 -9.34 2.47
N GLU A 101 0.70 -8.15 2.63
CA GLU A 101 0.35 -7.24 1.54
C GLU A 101 1.61 -6.75 0.81
N MET A 102 2.66 -6.43 1.58
CA MET A 102 3.95 -6.01 1.03
C MET A 102 4.61 -7.15 0.24
N VAL A 103 4.61 -8.37 0.81
CA VAL A 103 5.15 -9.56 0.15
C VAL A 103 4.41 -9.85 -1.16
N ALA A 104 3.08 -9.80 -1.16
CA ALA A 104 2.26 -10.03 -2.36
C ALA A 104 2.49 -8.96 -3.44
N MET A 105 2.60 -7.67 -3.08
CA MET A 105 2.87 -6.61 -4.05
C MET A 105 4.31 -6.69 -4.57
N ARG A 106 5.28 -6.94 -3.69
CA ARG A 106 6.71 -7.04 -4.07
C ARG A 106 6.97 -8.23 -5.00
N SER A 107 6.26 -9.35 -4.88
CA SER A 107 6.41 -10.47 -5.82
C SER A 107 6.01 -10.10 -7.25
N LEU A 108 4.89 -9.39 -7.43
CA LEU A 108 4.49 -8.87 -8.75
C LEU A 108 5.49 -7.86 -9.32
N ILE A 109 6.04 -6.99 -8.48
CA ILE A 109 7.05 -6.00 -8.89
C ILE A 109 8.34 -6.71 -9.32
N ALA A 110 8.78 -7.73 -8.59
CA ALA A 110 9.96 -8.52 -8.94
C ALA A 110 9.81 -9.22 -10.30
N GLU A 111 8.58 -9.63 -10.64
CA GLU A 111 8.24 -10.22 -11.94
C GLU A 111 8.00 -9.18 -13.07
N ARG A 112 8.16 -7.88 -12.79
CA ARG A 112 7.83 -6.77 -13.73
C ARG A 112 6.37 -6.77 -14.19
N ARG A 113 5.47 -7.14 -13.28
CA ARG A 113 4.01 -7.23 -13.49
C ARG A 113 3.24 -6.15 -12.71
N GLU A 114 3.93 -5.12 -12.22
CA GLU A 114 3.36 -4.04 -11.41
C GLU A 114 2.28 -3.24 -12.15
N SER A 115 2.34 -3.21 -13.48
CA SER A 115 1.33 -2.53 -14.30
C SER A 115 -0.08 -3.12 -14.13
N VAL A 116 -0.19 -4.40 -13.72
CA VAL A 116 -1.48 -5.07 -13.46
C VAL A 116 -2.18 -4.48 -12.24
N LEU A 117 -1.43 -4.00 -11.24
CA LEU A 117 -2.02 -3.39 -10.04
C LEU A 117 -2.88 -2.17 -10.39
N LYS A 118 -2.39 -1.35 -11.33
CA LYS A 118 -3.05 -0.13 -11.83
C LYS A 118 -4.25 -0.37 -12.74
N LYS A 119 -4.50 -1.63 -13.14
CA LYS A 119 -5.62 -2.01 -14.02
C LYS A 119 -6.84 -2.51 -13.22
N GLY A 120 -6.99 -2.04 -11.98
CA GLY A 120 -8.14 -2.39 -11.14
C GLY A 120 -8.02 -3.75 -10.45
N ALA A 121 -6.80 -4.17 -10.09
CA ALA A 121 -6.63 -5.36 -9.26
C ALA A 121 -7.32 -5.19 -7.89
N THR A 122 -7.75 -6.32 -7.31
CA THR A 122 -8.28 -6.40 -5.94
C THR A 122 -7.27 -7.08 -5.03
N LEU A 123 -6.95 -6.47 -3.89
CA LEU A 123 -6.17 -7.11 -2.83
C LEU A 123 -7.12 -7.62 -1.76
N TYR A 124 -6.95 -8.88 -1.37
CA TYR A 124 -7.62 -9.53 -0.24
C TYR A 124 -6.62 -9.69 0.89
N ALA A 125 -6.96 -9.23 2.10
CA ALA A 125 -6.09 -9.31 3.27
C ALA A 125 -6.82 -9.96 4.45
N SER A 126 -6.18 -10.91 5.14
CA SER A 126 -6.78 -11.55 6.30
C SER A 126 -6.98 -10.58 7.48
N GLY A 127 -6.26 -9.47 7.50
CA GLY A 127 -6.49 -8.34 8.41
C GLY A 127 -6.65 -7.05 7.64
N GLU A 128 -7.33 -6.08 8.23
CA GLU A 128 -7.39 -4.72 7.71
C GLU A 128 -5.96 -4.17 7.62
N PRO A 129 -5.53 -3.69 6.43
CA PRO A 129 -4.16 -3.22 6.24
C PRO A 129 -3.77 -2.12 7.22
N CYS A 130 -2.60 -2.28 7.86
CA CYS A 130 -2.04 -1.22 8.70
C CYS A 130 -1.65 0.00 7.84
N PRO A 131 -1.36 1.17 8.44
CA PRO A 131 -1.09 2.38 7.67
C PRO A 131 0.08 2.28 6.69
N MET A 132 1.09 1.45 6.99
CA MET A 132 2.18 1.16 6.07
C MET A 132 1.68 0.42 4.82
N CYS A 133 0.97 -0.70 5.02
CA CYS A 133 0.45 -1.51 3.93
C CYS A 133 -0.59 -0.73 3.11
N MET A 134 -1.53 -0.05 3.78
CA MET A 134 -2.53 0.76 3.11
C MET A 134 -1.91 1.90 2.30
N GLY A 135 -0.88 2.56 2.83
CA GLY A 135 -0.13 3.57 2.07
C GLY A 135 0.49 2.99 0.79
N ALA A 136 1.13 1.82 0.90
CA ALA A 136 1.71 1.14 -0.25
C ALA A 136 0.65 0.71 -1.28
N ILE A 137 -0.51 0.21 -0.84
CA ILE A 137 -1.65 -0.15 -1.69
C ILE A 137 -2.11 1.05 -2.53
N LEU A 138 -2.25 2.22 -1.91
CA LEU A 138 -2.63 3.47 -2.58
C LEU A 138 -1.59 3.89 -3.63
N TRP A 139 -0.30 3.85 -3.29
CA TRP A 139 0.78 4.20 -4.24
C TRP A 139 0.92 3.21 -5.40
N CYS A 140 0.61 1.93 -5.17
CA CYS A 140 0.61 0.91 -6.23
C CYS A 140 -0.59 1.04 -7.19
N GLY A 141 -1.63 1.80 -6.80
CA GLY A 141 -2.81 2.03 -7.62
C GLY A 141 -3.78 0.84 -7.65
N ILE A 142 -3.82 0.04 -6.57
CA ILE A 142 -4.79 -1.04 -6.40
C ILE A 142 -6.21 -0.45 -6.36
N GLY A 143 -7.12 -0.99 -7.16
CA GLY A 143 -8.47 -0.44 -7.32
C GLY A 143 -9.44 -0.81 -6.20
N ARG A 144 -9.19 -1.93 -5.51
CA ARG A 144 -10.06 -2.41 -4.44
C ARG A 144 -9.27 -3.17 -3.36
N ILE A 145 -9.61 -2.94 -2.10
CA ILE A 145 -9.15 -3.73 -0.95
C ILE A 145 -10.34 -4.40 -0.28
N VAL A 146 -10.19 -5.68 0.02
CA VAL A 146 -11.15 -6.48 0.79
C VAL A 146 -10.40 -7.05 1.98
N PHE A 147 -10.89 -6.83 3.19
CA PHE A 147 -10.27 -7.38 4.39
C PHE A 147 -11.22 -8.19 5.26
N ALA A 148 -10.66 -9.14 6.02
CA ALA A 148 -11.42 -9.96 6.96
C ALA A 148 -11.54 -9.28 8.33
N ALA A 149 -10.54 -9.40 9.19
CA ALA A 149 -10.57 -8.83 10.54
C ALA A 149 -10.29 -7.32 10.53
N SER A 150 -11.11 -6.50 11.18
CA SER A 150 -10.87 -5.05 11.29
C SER A 150 -9.70 -4.74 12.23
N ILE A 151 -9.11 -3.53 12.12
CA ILE A 151 -8.11 -3.03 13.08
C ILE A 151 -8.65 -3.08 14.50
N GLU A 152 -9.93 -2.77 14.70
CA GLU A 152 -10.58 -2.82 16.01
C GLU A 152 -10.59 -4.25 16.58
N GLN A 153 -10.97 -5.25 15.78
CA GLN A 153 -10.95 -6.65 16.20
C GLN A 153 -9.51 -7.15 16.44
N LEU A 154 -8.57 -6.78 15.57
CA LEU A 154 -7.16 -7.15 15.71
C LEU A 154 -6.54 -6.52 16.96
N SER A 155 -6.94 -5.31 17.33
CA SER A 155 -6.44 -4.60 18.52
C SER A 155 -6.73 -5.33 19.84
N GLN A 156 -7.73 -6.22 19.84
CA GLN A 156 -8.05 -7.08 20.99
C GLN A 156 -7.10 -8.28 21.14
N LYS A 157 -6.34 -8.60 20.09
CA LYS A 157 -5.40 -9.74 20.05
C LYS A 157 -3.95 -9.29 20.09
N ILE A 158 -3.64 -8.16 19.44
CA ILE A 158 -2.27 -7.69 19.18
C ILE A 158 -2.21 -6.15 19.21
N GLY A 159 -1.01 -5.59 19.36
CA GLY A 159 -0.82 -4.15 19.23
C GLY A 159 -1.13 -3.66 17.81
N GLN A 160 -1.89 -2.56 17.70
CA GLN A 160 -2.30 -1.99 16.41
C GLN A 160 -2.16 -0.46 16.38
N ILE A 161 -1.89 0.07 15.19
CA ILE A 161 -2.01 1.50 14.92
C ILE A 161 -3.48 1.76 14.56
N MET A 162 -4.17 2.55 15.38
CA MET A 162 -5.61 2.81 15.26
C MET A 162 -5.95 3.82 14.15
N VAL A 163 -5.48 3.55 12.93
CA VAL A 163 -5.79 4.32 11.71
C VAL A 163 -6.33 3.34 10.67
N THR A 164 -7.63 3.44 10.39
CA THR A 164 -8.33 2.53 9.47
C THR A 164 -7.89 2.74 8.03
N SER A 165 -8.13 1.73 7.20
CA SER A 165 -7.92 1.80 5.75
C SER A 165 -8.74 2.94 5.13
N GLU A 166 -9.96 3.16 5.63
CA GLU A 166 -10.82 4.26 5.20
C GLU A 166 -10.23 5.63 5.57
N GLN A 167 -9.75 5.80 6.81
CA GLN A 167 -9.14 7.05 7.27
C GLN A 167 -7.92 7.41 6.41
N LEU A 168 -7.05 6.44 6.13
CA LEU A 168 -5.87 6.70 5.30
C LEU A 168 -6.24 6.97 3.84
N ALA A 169 -7.21 6.24 3.28
CA ALA A 169 -7.67 6.47 1.91
C ALA A 169 -8.31 7.87 1.74
N LYS A 170 -9.08 8.34 2.73
CA LYS A 170 -9.62 9.72 2.75
C LYS A 170 -8.52 10.79 2.80
N ALA A 171 -7.36 10.47 3.36
CA ALA A 171 -6.20 11.36 3.39
C ALA A 171 -5.37 11.36 2.10
N ALA A 172 -5.73 10.54 1.10
CA ALA A 172 -5.01 10.38 -0.16
C ALA A 172 -5.84 10.85 -1.37
N PRO A 173 -5.98 12.17 -1.61
CA PRO A 173 -6.85 12.72 -2.65
C PRO A 173 -6.39 12.44 -4.10
N PHE A 174 -5.27 11.73 -4.28
CA PHE A 174 -4.79 11.29 -5.59
C PHE A 174 -5.27 9.87 -5.95
N ALA A 175 -5.77 9.11 -4.96
CA ALA A 175 -6.07 7.69 -5.10
C ALA A 175 -7.58 7.42 -5.13
N ASN A 176 -7.99 6.50 -6.00
CA ASN A 176 -9.34 5.97 -6.07
C ASN A 176 -9.32 4.52 -5.63
N ILE A 177 -10.04 4.20 -4.55
CA ILE A 177 -10.07 2.83 -4.03
C ILE A 177 -11.45 2.47 -3.45
N ALA A 178 -11.92 1.28 -3.79
CA ALA A 178 -13.06 0.65 -3.13
C ALA A 178 -12.59 -0.16 -1.92
N ILE A 179 -13.30 -0.06 -0.80
CA ILE A 179 -12.96 -0.74 0.45
C ILE A 179 -14.14 -1.59 0.90
N THR A 180 -13.88 -2.87 1.17
CA THR A 180 -14.83 -3.82 1.74
C THR A 180 -14.19 -4.45 2.98
N GLY A 181 -14.92 -4.49 4.10
CA GLY A 181 -14.43 -5.06 5.35
C GLY A 181 -15.34 -6.15 5.89
N GLY A 182 -14.80 -7.02 6.76
CA GLY A 182 -15.56 -8.00 7.52
C GLY A 182 -15.77 -9.36 6.82
N VAL A 183 -15.17 -9.60 5.66
CA VAL A 183 -15.35 -10.85 4.90
C VAL A 183 -14.64 -11.98 5.63
N LEU A 184 -15.38 -12.95 6.19
CA LEU A 184 -14.82 -14.07 6.98
C LEU A 184 -13.98 -13.61 8.20
N ALA A 185 -14.36 -12.50 8.83
CA ALA A 185 -13.63 -11.93 9.98
C ALA A 185 -13.42 -12.94 11.13
N ALA A 186 -14.45 -13.75 11.43
CA ALA A 186 -14.38 -14.76 12.50
C ALA A 186 -13.34 -15.85 12.21
N GLU A 187 -13.26 -16.32 10.96
CA GLU A 187 -12.27 -17.33 10.54
C GLU A 187 -10.85 -16.77 10.64
N SER A 188 -10.65 -15.51 10.25
CA SER A 188 -9.34 -14.86 10.36
C SER A 188 -8.90 -14.63 11.81
N ILE A 189 -9.79 -14.11 12.66
CA ILE A 189 -9.50 -13.88 14.08
C ILE A 189 -9.17 -15.17 14.82
N ALA A 190 -9.77 -16.30 14.43
CA ALA A 190 -9.48 -17.61 15.04
C ALA A 190 -8.01 -18.05 14.89
N LEU A 191 -7.25 -17.49 13.94
CA LEU A 191 -5.82 -17.79 13.78
C LEU A 191 -4.93 -17.19 14.87
N PHE A 192 -5.42 -16.24 15.66
CA PHE A 192 -4.63 -15.50 16.66
C PHE A 192 -4.61 -16.16 18.06
N GLY A 193 -5.27 -17.30 18.25
CA GLY A 193 -5.41 -17.96 19.56
C GLY A 193 -6.59 -17.42 20.36
#